data_AF-A0A841HNS5-F1
#
_entry.id   AF-A0A841HNS5-F1
#
_cell.length_a   1.000
_cell.length_b   1.000
_cell.length_c   1.000
_cell.angle_alpha   90.00
_cell.angle_beta   90.00
_cell.angle_gamma   90.00
#
_symmetry.space_group_name_H-M   'P 1'
#
loop_
_entity.id
_entity.type
_entity.pdbx_description
1 polymer ?
#
loop_
_entity_poly.entity_id
_entity_poly.type
_entity_poly.pdbx_seq_one_letter_code
_entity_poly.pdbx_strand_id
1 'polypeptide(L)'
;MGLLRNLKLRNRAYVCAYNSFRFAARLRGDLSEFAPSIAETIQSVGDELASLARDSCPAEADRRQLIDGLEGALRALGLSDAAQVHIVSQLAPRIMAGEPASATREAWTRMAV
;
A
#
# COMPACT_ATOMS: atom_id res chain seq x y z
N MET A 1 -4.95 23.55 -10.49
CA MET A 1 -3.86 22.73 -9.90
C MET A 1 -4.27 21.28 -9.52
N GLY A 2 -5.42 20.75 -9.97
CA GLY A 2 -5.88 19.39 -9.59
C GLY A 2 -5.17 18.23 -10.30
N LEU A 3 -4.93 18.33 -11.61
CA LEU A 3 -4.42 17.21 -12.41
C LEU A 3 -3.00 16.76 -12.02
N LEU A 4 -2.07 17.71 -11.88
CA LEU A 4 -0.68 17.41 -11.50
C LEU A 4 -0.61 16.76 -10.11
N ARG A 5 -1.45 17.20 -9.17
CA ARG A 5 -1.52 16.62 -7.83
C ARG A 5 -2.05 15.18 -7.89
N ASN A 6 -3.11 14.94 -8.66
CA ASN A 6 -3.69 13.61 -8.84
C ASN A 6 -2.68 12.63 -9.46
N LEU A 7 -1.94 13.06 -10.49
CA LEU A 7 -0.88 12.26 -11.10
C LEU A 7 0.24 11.94 -10.10
N LYS A 8 0.63 12.90 -9.27
CA LYS A 8 1.63 12.68 -8.21
C LYS A 8 1.16 11.66 -7.18
N LEU A 9 -0.09 11.75 -6.72
CA LEU A 9 -0.66 10.79 -5.76
C LEU A 9 -0.70 9.38 -6.35
N ARG A 10 -1.23 9.24 -7.57
CA ARG A 10 -1.22 7.97 -8.32
C ARG A 10 0.19 7.39 -8.43
N ASN A 11 1.16 8.21 -8.84
CA ASN A 11 2.53 7.74 -9.02
C ASN A 11 3.18 7.31 -7.70
N ARG A 12 2.93 8.03 -6.60
CA ARG A 12 3.44 7.64 -5.27
C ARG A 12 2.89 6.29 -4.84
N ALA A 13 1.58 6.08 -4.99
CA ALA A 13 0.96 4.81 -4.65
C ALA A 13 1.46 3.67 -5.55
N TYR A 14 1.57 3.93 -6.86
CA TYR A 14 2.11 2.99 -7.83
C TYR A 14 3.53 2.55 -7.45
N VAL A 15 4.45 3.49 -7.22
CA VAL A 15 5.86 3.19 -6.91
C VAL A 15 5.98 2.43 -5.60
N CYS A 16 5.21 2.82 -4.57
CA CYS A 16 5.17 2.11 -3.29
C CYS A 16 4.75 0.65 -3.47
N ALA A 17 3.59 0.40 -4.08
CA ALA A 17 3.09 -0.96 -4.26
C ALA A 17 4.00 -1.78 -5.19
N TYR A 18 4.35 -1.24 -6.35
CA TYR A 18 5.14 -1.94 -7.36
C TYR A 18 6.49 -2.40 -6.80
N ASN A 19 7.24 -1.49 -6.16
CA ASN A 19 8.56 -1.82 -5.63
C ASN A 19 8.48 -2.83 -4.48
N SER A 20 7.54 -2.65 -3.56
CA SER A 20 7.37 -3.56 -2.41
C SER A 20 7.03 -4.98 -2.86
N PHE A 21 6.04 -5.15 -3.74
CA PHE A 21 5.66 -6.46 -4.24
C PHE A 21 6.74 -7.09 -5.11
N ARG A 22 7.38 -6.32 -6.00
CA ARG A 22 8.49 -6.81 -6.84
C ARG A 22 9.68 -7.27 -6.00
N PHE A 23 10.07 -6.48 -4.99
CA PHE A 23 11.20 -6.81 -4.12
C PHE A 23 10.90 -8.06 -3.29
N ALA A 24 9.73 -8.13 -2.67
CA ALA A 24 9.29 -9.29 -1.92
C ALA A 24 9.23 -10.57 -2.79
N ALA A 25 8.73 -10.45 -4.03
CA ALA A 25 8.69 -11.56 -4.97
C ALA A 25 10.10 -12.03 -5.36
N ARG A 26 11.03 -11.11 -5.57
CA ARG A 26 12.43 -11.43 -5.85
C ARG A 26 13.07 -12.21 -4.69
N LEU A 27 12.94 -11.72 -3.46
CA LEU A 27 13.50 -12.41 -2.29
C LEU A 27 12.93 -13.82 -2.12
N ARG A 28 11.62 -14.01 -2.36
CA ARG A 28 10.99 -15.33 -2.33
C ARG A 28 11.51 -16.25 -3.44
N GLY A 29 11.72 -15.71 -4.65
CA GLY A 29 12.30 -16.46 -5.76
C GLY A 29 13.75 -16.89 -5.50
N ASP A 30 14.51 -16.05 -4.82
CA ASP A 30 15.89 -16.33 -4.38
C ASP A 30 15.94 -17.23 -3.11
N LEU A 31 14.79 -17.70 -2.62
CA LEU A 31 14.65 -18.51 -1.39
C LEU A 31 15.34 -17.89 -0.16
N SER A 32 15.36 -16.56 -0.09
CA SER A 32 15.98 -15.83 1.01
C SER A 32 15.26 -16.09 2.33
N GLU A 33 16.00 -16.32 3.41
CA GLU A 33 15.46 -16.43 4.76
C GLU A 33 14.76 -15.14 5.24
N PHE A 34 15.11 -14.00 4.63
CA PHE A 34 14.54 -12.69 4.93
C PHE A 34 13.35 -12.34 4.02
N ALA A 35 12.89 -13.28 3.19
CA ALA A 35 11.81 -13.00 2.26
C ALA A 35 10.49 -12.79 3.03
N PRO A 36 9.87 -11.60 2.94
CA PRO A 36 8.60 -11.37 3.59
C PRO A 36 7.52 -12.24 2.94
N SER A 37 6.58 -12.70 3.74
CA SER A 37 5.37 -13.35 3.26
C SER A 37 4.53 -12.37 2.42
N ILE A 38 3.61 -12.92 1.63
CA ILE A 38 2.65 -12.10 0.87
C ILE A 38 1.81 -11.24 1.83
N ALA A 39 1.38 -11.82 2.95
CA ALA A 39 0.59 -11.11 3.97
C ALA A 39 1.36 -9.92 4.58
N GLU A 40 2.64 -10.11 4.94
CA GLU A 40 3.49 -9.02 5.46
C GLU A 40 3.73 -7.93 4.42
N THR A 41 3.90 -8.32 3.15
CA THR A 41 4.05 -7.36 2.05
C THR A 41 2.79 -6.50 1.89
N ILE A 42 1.60 -7.13 1.87
CA ILE A 42 0.31 -6.44 1.80
C ILE A 42 0.15 -5.52 3.02
N GLN A 43 0.48 -6.00 4.21
CA GLN A 43 0.37 -5.23 5.44
C GLN A 43 1.22 -3.96 5.40
N SER A 44 2.49 -4.07 5.01
CA SER A 44 3.43 -2.95 4.90
C SER A 44 2.97 -1.93 3.85
N VAL A 45 2.57 -2.37 2.66
CA VAL A 45 2.02 -1.50 1.61
C VAL A 45 0.75 -0.80 2.11
N GLY A 46 -0.12 -1.51 2.81
CA GLY A 46 -1.33 -0.95 3.39
C GLY A 46 -1.05 0.15 4.41
N ASP A 47 -0.05 -0.03 5.28
CA ASP A 47 0.33 0.97 6.29
C ASP A 47 0.92 2.23 5.65
N GLU A 48 1.81 2.07 4.67
CA GLU A 48 2.38 3.17 3.90
C GLU A 48 1.29 3.98 3.17
N LEU A 49 0.41 3.30 2.42
CA LEU A 49 -0.63 3.99 1.65
C LEU A 49 -1.72 4.62 2.55
N ALA A 50 -2.06 3.99 3.67
CA ALA A 50 -2.98 4.57 4.65
C ALA A 50 -2.38 5.81 5.32
N SER A 51 -1.09 5.78 5.68
CA SER A 51 -0.39 6.95 6.24
C SER A 51 -0.33 8.09 5.23
N LEU A 52 -0.03 7.78 3.97
CA LEU A 52 -0.07 8.75 2.88
C LEU A 52 -1.47 9.35 2.68
N ALA A 53 -2.52 8.53 2.77
CA ALA A 53 -3.90 8.99 2.70
C ALA A 53 -4.24 9.94 3.85
N ARG A 54 -3.85 9.59 5.08
CA ARG A 54 -4.06 10.42 6.27
C ARG A 54 -3.38 11.78 6.14
N ASP A 55 -2.11 11.79 5.73
CA ASP A 55 -1.26 12.97 5.85
C ASP A 55 -1.36 13.90 4.62
N SER A 56 -1.69 13.35 3.44
CA SER A 56 -1.63 14.10 2.17
C SER A 56 -2.95 14.14 1.37
N CYS A 57 -3.99 13.45 1.82
CA CYS A 57 -5.27 13.30 1.09
C CYS A 57 -6.48 13.80 1.93
N PRO A 58 -6.74 15.12 1.95
CA PRO A 58 -7.87 15.72 2.66
C PRO A 58 -9.23 15.39 2.02
N ALA A 59 -9.27 15.09 0.72
CA ALA A 59 -10.51 14.77 0.03
C ALA A 59 -10.58 13.27 -0.33
N GLU A 60 -11.79 12.73 -0.37
CA GLU A 60 -12.02 11.34 -0.80
C GLU A 60 -11.49 11.09 -2.23
N ALA A 61 -11.65 12.06 -3.12
CA ALA A 61 -11.14 11.98 -4.49
C ALA A 61 -9.63 11.71 -4.54
N ASP A 62 -8.86 12.27 -3.59
CA ASP A 62 -7.41 12.08 -3.48
C ASP A 62 -7.07 10.63 -3.08
N ARG A 63 -7.85 10.06 -2.18
CA ARG A 63 -7.68 8.67 -1.72
C ARG A 63 -7.99 7.69 -2.84
N ARG A 64 -9.00 7.99 -3.67
CA ARG A 64 -9.26 7.24 -4.91
C ARG A 64 -8.07 7.28 -5.87
N GLN A 65 -7.33 8.39 -5.95
CA GLN A 65 -6.10 8.44 -6.76
C GLN A 65 -5.00 7.50 -6.23
N LEU A 66 -4.93 7.26 -4.92
CA LEU A 66 -4.02 6.27 -4.38
C LEU A 66 -4.43 4.84 -4.76
N ILE A 67 -5.73 4.54 -4.73
CA ILE A 67 -6.27 3.24 -5.15
C ILE A 67 -6.00 3.00 -6.64
N ASP A 68 -6.24 4.00 -7.51
CA ASP A 68 -5.93 3.91 -8.94
C ASP A 68 -4.44 3.57 -9.18
N GLY A 69 -3.55 4.17 -8.37
CA GLY A 69 -2.11 3.90 -8.43
C GLY A 69 -1.75 2.48 -7.99
N LEU A 70 -2.36 1.99 -6.91
CA LEU A 70 -2.23 0.61 -6.43
C LEU A 70 -2.67 -0.38 -7.52
N GLU A 71 -3.86 -0.21 -8.10
CA GLU A 71 -4.37 -1.06 -9.17
C GLU A 71 -3.46 -1.06 -10.41
N GLY A 72 -2.92 0.11 -10.77
CA GLY A 72 -1.91 0.23 -11.81
C GLY A 72 -0.67 -0.64 -11.53
N ALA A 73 -0.17 -0.61 -10.30
CA ALA A 73 1.00 -1.40 -9.90
C ALA A 73 0.74 -2.90 -9.94
N LEU A 74 -0.41 -3.35 -9.43
CA LEU A 74 -0.78 -4.77 -9.42
C LEU A 74 -0.93 -5.33 -10.85
N ARG A 75 -1.51 -4.54 -11.76
CA ARG A 75 -1.57 -4.87 -13.19
C ARG A 75 -0.18 -4.96 -13.83
N ALA A 76 0.70 -3.99 -13.55
CA ALA A 76 2.05 -3.97 -14.09
C ALA A 76 2.94 -5.13 -13.58
N LEU A 77 2.62 -5.69 -12.42
CA LEU A 77 3.26 -6.89 -11.88
C LEU A 77 2.76 -8.19 -12.52
N GLY A 78 1.71 -8.14 -13.34
CA GLY A 78 1.13 -9.33 -13.99
C GLY A 78 0.45 -10.28 -13.01
N LEU A 79 -0.04 -9.78 -11.87
CA LEU A 79 -0.82 -10.59 -10.93
C LEU A 79 -2.14 -11.02 -11.57
N SER A 80 -2.63 -12.21 -11.22
CA SER A 80 -3.94 -12.67 -11.69
C SER A 80 -5.06 -11.76 -11.20
N ASP A 81 -6.15 -11.63 -11.95
CA ASP A 81 -7.29 -10.78 -11.59
C ASP A 81 -7.84 -11.10 -10.19
N ALA A 82 -7.91 -12.39 -9.84
CA ALA A 82 -8.33 -12.82 -8.51
C ALA A 82 -7.39 -12.30 -7.40
N ALA A 83 -6.07 -12.34 -7.62
CA ALA A 83 -5.10 -11.80 -6.68
C ALA A 83 -5.18 -10.28 -6.58
N GLN A 84 -5.38 -9.59 -7.71
CA GLN A 84 -5.56 -8.14 -7.72
C GLN A 84 -6.80 -7.73 -6.91
N VAL A 85 -7.95 -8.35 -7.17
CA VAL A 85 -9.20 -8.08 -6.44
C VAL A 85 -9.03 -8.37 -4.96
N HIS A 86 -8.40 -9.49 -4.60
CA HIS A 86 -8.14 -9.82 -3.20
C HIS A 86 -7.30 -8.74 -2.50
N ILE A 87 -6.17 -8.34 -3.07
CA ILE A 87 -5.28 -7.32 -2.48
C ILE A 87 -6.00 -5.98 -2.38
N VAL A 88 -6.68 -5.55 -3.45
CA VAL A 88 -7.42 -4.27 -3.45
C VAL A 88 -8.53 -4.28 -2.41
N SER A 89 -9.29 -5.37 -2.28
CA SER A 89 -10.35 -5.50 -1.26
C SER A 89 -9.83 -5.35 0.18
N GLN A 90 -8.57 -5.74 0.44
CA GLN A 90 -7.96 -5.57 1.76
C GLN A 90 -7.43 -4.15 1.99
N LEU A 91 -6.86 -3.52 0.94
CA LEU A 91 -6.14 -2.26 1.08
C LEU A 91 -7.02 -1.03 0.85
N ALA A 92 -7.98 -1.08 -0.07
CA ALA A 92 -8.85 0.06 -0.38
C ALA A 92 -9.60 0.60 0.85
N PRO A 93 -10.22 -0.22 1.72
CA PRO A 93 -10.88 0.29 2.93
C PRO A 93 -9.91 1.04 3.86
N ARG A 94 -8.69 0.53 4.02
CA ARG A 94 -7.65 1.13 4.88
C ARG A 94 -7.15 2.46 4.32
N ILE A 95 -6.93 2.54 3.01
CA ILE A 95 -6.57 3.78 2.32
C ILE A 95 -7.68 4.82 2.45
N MET A 96 -8.94 4.39 2.31
CA MET A 96 -10.10 5.26 2.45
C MET A 96 -10.24 5.80 3.87
N ALA A 97 -10.04 4.96 4.89
CA ALA A 97 -10.02 5.39 6.29
C ALA A 97 -8.79 6.26 6.61
N GLY A 98 -7.64 6.00 5.99
CA GLY A 98 -6.36 6.63 6.36
C GLY A 98 -5.83 6.08 7.69
N GLU A 99 -6.15 4.83 7.99
CA GLU A 99 -5.79 4.17 9.25
C GLU A 99 -4.73 3.09 8.99
N PRO A 100 -3.44 3.36 9.28
CA PRO A 100 -2.42 2.32 9.27
C PRO A 100 -2.67 1.36 10.44
N ALA A 101 -2.62 0.05 10.19
CA ALA A 101 -2.85 -0.95 11.23
C ALA A 101 -1.70 -1.01 12.26
N SER A 102 -0.53 -0.43 11.92
CA SER A 102 0.61 -0.29 12.83
C SER A 102 0.48 0.86 13.84
N ALA A 103 -0.44 1.83 13.64
CA ALA A 103 -0.66 2.90 14.63
C ALA A 103 -1.11 2.36 16.00
N THR A 104 -1.75 1.18 16.03
CA THR A 104 -2.14 0.49 17.25
C THR A 104 -0.96 -0.19 17.96
N ARG A 105 0.16 -0.47 17.27
CA ARG A 105 1.36 -1.06 17.88
C ARG A 105 2.22 -0.03 18.62
N GLU A 106 2.27 1.22 18.17
CA GLU A 106 3.00 2.29 18.88
C GLU A 106 2.40 2.65 20.25
N ALA A 107 1.15 2.26 20.51
CA ALA A 107 0.54 2.45 21.83
C ALA A 107 1.18 1.56 22.91
N TRP A 108 1.73 0.39 22.56
CA TRP A 108 2.30 -0.56 23.51
C TRP A 108 3.73 -0.19 23.93
N THR A 109 4.50 0.47 23.06
CA THR A 109 5.84 0.96 23.39
C THR A 109 5.85 2.20 24.29
N ARG A 110 4.72 2.89 24.46
CA ARG A 110 4.60 4.03 25.40
C ARG A 110 4.25 3.63 26.83
N MET A 111 3.85 2.37 27.09
CA MET A 111 3.53 1.89 28.44
C MET A 111 4.69 1.20 29.16
N ALA A 112 5.88 1.16 28.56
CA ALA A 112 7.07 0.52 29.11
C ALA A 112 8.17 1.53 29.50
N VAL A 113 7.78 2.63 30.15
CA VAL A 113 8.70 3.55 30.86
C VAL A 113 8.33 3.58 32.33
#